data_AF-A0A8J7YWI0-F1
#
_entry.id   AF-A0A8J7YWI0-F1
#
_cell.length_a   1.000
_cell.length_b   1.000
_cell.length_c   1.000
_cell.angle_alpha   90.00
_cell.angle_beta   90.00
_cell.angle_gamma   90.00
#
_symmetry.space_group_name_H-M   'P 1'
#
loop_
_entity.id
_entity.type
_entity.pdbx_description
1 polymer ?
#
loop_
_entity_poly.entity_id
_entity_poly.type
_entity_poly.pdbx_seq_one_letter_code
_entity_poly.pdbx_strand_id
1 'polypeptide(L)'
;MNISDYFKFIAEKVEEEYKISGEAKAKNLDPENFVEAVKSKNLAERVEALVGPKGVASAIQYGKSTREIIDEILEGEYEGKGKSKEQLAEQAI
;
A
#
# COMPACT_ATOMS: atom_id res chain seq x y z
N MET A 1 -8.84 26.03 13.99
CA MET A 1 -8.35 24.70 13.58
C MET A 1 -7.72 24.87 12.21
N ASN A 2 -6.42 24.61 12.09
CA ASN A 2 -5.76 24.66 10.79
C ASN A 2 -6.01 23.34 10.04
N ILE A 3 -5.67 23.28 8.75
CA ILE A 3 -5.91 22.08 7.93
C ILE A 3 -5.12 20.86 8.44
N SER A 4 -3.95 21.06 9.04
CA SER A 4 -3.13 19.99 9.61
C SER A 4 -3.79 19.39 10.87
N ASP A 5 -4.34 20.24 11.74
CA ASP A 5 -5.10 19.81 12.92
C ASP A 5 -6.32 18.98 12.51
N TYR A 6 -6.98 19.36 11.41
CA TYR A 6 -8.12 18.64 10.86
C TYR A 6 -7.75 17.25 10.33
N PHE A 7 -6.69 17.16 9.53
CA PHE A 7 -6.20 15.86 9.07
C PHE A 7 -5.72 14.98 10.23
N LYS A 8 -5.09 15.57 11.26
CA LYS A 8 -4.66 14.85 12.45
C LYS A 8 -5.86 14.29 13.22
N PHE A 9 -6.88 15.11 13.45
CA PHE A 9 -8.12 14.67 14.11
C PHE A 9 -8.78 13.50 13.37
N ILE A 10 -8.89 13.58 12.04
CA ILE A 10 -9.43 12.46 11.24
C ILE A 10 -8.55 11.22 11.37
N ALA A 11 -7.23 11.35 11.27
CA ALA A 11 -6.32 10.22 11.37
C ALA A 11 -6.42 9.52 12.74
N GLU A 12 -6.54 10.28 13.82
CA GLU A 12 -6.77 9.74 15.16
C GLU A 12 -8.09 8.97 15.25
N LYS A 13 -9.17 9.51 14.70
CA LYS A 13 -10.47 8.83 14.69
C LYS A 13 -10.46 7.56 13.85
N VAL A 14 -9.82 7.59 12.69
CA VAL A 14 -9.64 6.38 11.87
C VAL A 14 -8.85 5.33 12.65
N GLU A 15 -7.79 5.70 13.37
CA GLU A 15 -7.02 4.74 14.16
C GLU A 15 -7.82 4.10 15.30
N GLU A 16 -8.68 4.87 15.97
CA GLU A 16 -9.62 4.35 16.98
C GLU A 16 -10.55 3.27 16.39
N GLU A 17 -11.15 3.52 15.23
CA GLU A 17 -12.03 2.56 14.54
C GLU A 17 -11.28 1.31 14.05
N TYR A 18 -10.02 1.48 13.59
CA TYR A 18 -9.16 0.36 13.22
C TYR A 18 -8.82 -0.54 14.42
N LYS A 19 -8.65 0.04 15.60
CA LYS A 19 -8.43 -0.74 16.82
C LYS A 19 -9.65 -1.58 17.17
N ILE A 20 -10.85 -0.98 17.15
CA ILE A 20 -12.10 -1.67 17.46
C ILE A 20 -12.35 -2.81 16.46
N SER A 21 -12.17 -2.54 15.17
CA SER A 21 -12.34 -3.56 14.13
C SER A 21 -11.28 -4.66 14.22
N GLY A 22 -10.04 -4.34 14.57
CA GLY A 22 -8.99 -5.33 14.83
C GLY A 22 -9.33 -6.25 16.00
N GLU A 23 -9.80 -5.70 17.13
CA GLU A 23 -10.26 -6.47 18.28
C GLU A 23 -11.47 -7.38 17.94
N ALA A 24 -12.36 -6.92 17.06
CA ALA A 24 -13.47 -7.72 16.57
C ALA A 24 -13.01 -8.87 15.66
N LYS A 25 -12.17 -8.58 14.65
CA LYS A 25 -11.63 -9.56 13.70
C LYS A 25 -10.79 -10.64 14.41
N ALA A 26 -10.05 -10.27 15.45
CA ALA A 26 -9.27 -11.20 16.26
C ALA A 26 -10.10 -12.30 16.96
N LYS A 27 -11.44 -12.17 17.00
CA LYS A 27 -12.33 -13.23 17.50
C LYS A 27 -12.49 -14.40 16.52
N ASN A 28 -11.91 -14.33 15.32
CA ASN A 28 -11.97 -15.37 14.29
C ASN A 28 -13.42 -15.76 13.92
N LEU A 29 -14.32 -14.77 13.89
CA LEU A 29 -15.72 -14.95 13.51
C LEU A 29 -15.97 -14.61 12.03
N ASP A 30 -14.99 -13.97 11.39
CA ASP A 30 -14.98 -13.58 9.98
C ASP A 30 -13.95 -14.43 9.20
N PRO A 31 -13.96 -14.40 7.85
CA PRO A 31 -13.00 -15.13 7.03
C PRO A 31 -11.53 -14.86 7.38
N GLU A 32 -11.23 -13.58 7.67
CA GLU A 32 -9.91 -13.14 8.07
C GLU A 32 -9.91 -12.63 9.52
N ASN A 33 -8.81 -12.85 10.22
CA ASN A 33 -8.63 -12.44 11.62
C ASN A 33 -7.98 -11.06 11.78
N PHE A 34 -7.79 -10.34 10.68
CA PHE A 34 -7.25 -8.99 10.62
C PHE A 34 -8.18 -8.07 9.82
N VAL A 35 -7.95 -6.77 9.92
CA VAL A 35 -8.71 -5.77 9.15
C VAL A 35 -8.21 -5.78 7.70
N GLU A 36 -9.06 -6.24 6.78
CA GLU A 36 -8.75 -6.38 5.35
C GLU A 36 -8.62 -5.02 4.63
N ALA A 37 -9.32 -3.99 5.13
CA ALA A 37 -9.23 -2.65 4.58
C ALA A 37 -7.85 -2.04 4.87
N VAL A 38 -7.00 -1.89 3.85
CA VAL A 38 -5.64 -1.40 4.03
C VAL A 38 -5.60 0.12 4.21
N LYS A 39 -4.86 0.58 5.23
CA LYS A 39 -4.64 2.02 5.50
C LYS A 39 -3.63 2.60 4.51
N SER A 40 -3.93 3.78 3.98
CA SER A 40 -3.02 4.53 3.10
C SER A 40 -3.22 6.03 3.29
N LYS A 41 -2.15 6.83 3.25
CA LYS A 41 -2.24 8.30 3.37
C LYS A 41 -2.32 8.99 2.01
N ASN A 42 -1.73 8.41 0.97
CA ASN A 42 -1.66 9.02 -0.36
C ASN A 42 -1.73 7.98 -1.49
N LEU A 43 -1.80 8.45 -2.74
CA LEU A 43 -1.89 7.60 -3.92
C LEU A 43 -0.72 6.61 -4.04
N ALA A 44 0.49 7.07 -3.77
CA ALA A 44 1.68 6.23 -3.88
C ALA A 44 1.66 5.07 -2.88
N GLU A 45 1.33 5.37 -1.62
CA GLU A 45 1.16 4.34 -0.58
C GLU A 45 0.04 3.37 -0.92
N ARG A 46 -1.05 3.81 -1.57
CA ARG A 46 -2.11 2.91 -2.03
C ARG A 46 -1.62 1.91 -3.06
N VAL A 47 -0.81 2.33 -4.03
CA VAL A 47 -0.26 1.45 -5.06
C VAL A 47 0.59 0.36 -4.39
N GLU A 48 1.54 0.75 -3.56
CA GLU A 48 2.40 -0.23 -2.87
C GLU A 48 1.62 -1.15 -1.94
N ALA A 49 0.63 -0.63 -1.21
CA ALA A 49 -0.15 -1.41 -0.25
C ALA A 49 -1.12 -2.41 -0.90
N LEU A 50 -1.63 -2.10 -2.10
CA LEU A 50 -2.61 -2.96 -2.80
C LEU A 50 -1.95 -3.95 -3.75
N VAL A 51 -0.94 -3.50 -4.50
CA VAL A 51 -0.34 -4.29 -5.60
C VAL A 51 1.18 -4.36 -5.53
N GLY A 52 1.83 -3.65 -4.60
CA GLY A 52 3.28 -3.58 -4.56
C GLY A 52 3.87 -2.97 -5.85
N PRO A 53 5.13 -3.29 -6.19
CA PRO A 53 6.09 -4.00 -5.34
C PRO A 53 6.64 -3.09 -4.23
N LYS A 54 7.29 -3.69 -3.23
CA LYS A 54 7.84 -2.94 -2.08
C LYS A 54 8.83 -1.87 -2.56
N GLY A 55 8.66 -0.63 -2.12
CA GLY A 55 9.48 0.52 -2.51
C GLY A 55 8.93 1.36 -3.67
N VAL A 56 7.89 0.89 -4.38
CA VAL A 56 7.30 1.66 -5.50
C VAL A 56 6.67 2.97 -5.05
N ALA A 57 6.14 3.06 -3.82
CA ALA A 57 5.55 4.31 -3.34
C ALA A 57 6.60 5.42 -3.26
N SER A 58 7.84 5.08 -2.89
CA SER A 58 8.95 6.04 -2.86
C SER A 58 9.24 6.56 -4.28
N ALA A 59 9.33 5.67 -5.27
CA ALA A 59 9.58 6.05 -6.66
C ALA A 59 8.50 7.01 -7.20
N ILE A 60 7.22 6.73 -6.92
CA ILE A 60 6.10 7.61 -7.30
C ILE A 60 6.21 8.96 -6.60
N GLN A 61 6.53 8.99 -5.30
CA GLN A 61 6.67 10.24 -4.53
C GLN A 61 7.86 11.10 -5.01
N TYR A 62 8.94 10.48 -5.47
CA TYR A 62 10.08 11.17 -6.09
C TYR A 62 9.80 11.63 -7.53
N GLY A 63 8.61 11.33 -8.06
CA GLY A 63 8.17 11.83 -9.36
C GLY A 63 8.62 10.99 -10.55
N LYS A 64 9.04 9.73 -10.35
CA LYS A 64 9.25 8.82 -11.48
C LYS A 64 7.95 8.65 -12.26
N SER A 65 8.05 8.68 -13.58
CA SER A 65 6.92 8.42 -14.45
C SER A 65 6.49 6.95 -14.36
N THR A 66 5.24 6.67 -14.72
CA THR A 66 4.72 5.30 -14.82
C THR A 66 5.59 4.43 -15.72
N ARG A 67 6.14 4.99 -16.79
CA ARG A 67 7.00 4.27 -17.72
C ARG A 67 8.32 3.84 -17.06
N GLU A 68 8.98 4.75 -16.35
CA GLU A 68 10.22 4.44 -15.64
C GLU A 68 10.01 3.34 -14.59
N ILE A 69 8.88 3.38 -13.87
CA ILE A 69 8.54 2.35 -12.89
C ILE A 69 8.30 0.99 -13.58
N ILE A 70 7.60 0.96 -14.72
CA ILE A 70 7.41 -0.26 -15.50
C ILE A 70 8.75 -0.84 -15.95
N ASP A 71 9.64 0.00 -16.49
CA ASP A 71 10.95 -0.44 -16.96
C ASP A 71 11.75 -1.05 -15.79
N GLU A 72 11.77 -0.41 -14.62
CA GLU A 72 12.44 -0.91 -13.41
C GLU A 72 11.83 -2.23 -12.88
N ILE A 73 10.51 -2.40 -12.97
CA ILE A 73 9.86 -3.66 -12.60
C ILE A 73 10.31 -4.77 -13.56
N LEU A 74 10.31 -4.52 -14.87
CA LEU A 74 10.72 -5.50 -15.87
C LEU A 74 12.20 -5.85 -15.80
N GLU A 75 13.04 -4.93 -15.32
CA GLU A 75 14.46 -5.15 -15.03
C GLU A 75 14.70 -5.90 -13.70
N GLY A 76 13.66 -6.00 -12.86
CA GLY A 76 13.70 -6.74 -11.60
C GLY A 76 14.29 -5.95 -10.42
N GLU A 77 14.33 -4.63 -10.51
CA GLU A 77 14.94 -3.73 -9.51
C GLU A 77 14.22 -3.76 -8.15
N TYR A 78 12.91 -4.09 -8.13
CA TYR A 78 12.10 -4.12 -6.91
C TYR A 78 12.02 -5.50 -6.24
N GLU A 79 12.06 -6.59 -7.01
CA GLU A 79 11.63 -7.91 -6.52
C GLU A 79 12.77 -8.92 -6.28
N GLY A 80 14.02 -8.53 -6.52
CA GLY A 80 15.17 -9.41 -6.32
C GLY A 80 15.23 -10.57 -7.32
N LYS A 81 16.36 -11.29 -7.35
CA LYS A 81 16.60 -12.36 -8.33
C LYS A 81 15.66 -13.55 -8.09
N GLY A 82 14.82 -13.90 -9.06
CA GLY A 82 14.06 -15.16 -9.04
C GLY A 82 12.67 -15.16 -9.70
N LYS A 83 12.15 -14.01 -10.14
CA LYS A 83 10.84 -13.93 -10.79
C LYS A 83 10.90 -14.33 -12.28
N SER A 84 9.86 -15.01 -12.75
CA SER A 84 9.69 -15.33 -14.17
C SER A 84 9.30 -14.08 -14.96
N LYS A 85 9.43 -14.14 -16.29
CA LYS A 85 9.03 -13.02 -17.16
C LYS A 85 7.54 -12.69 -17.03
N GLU A 86 6.70 -13.71 -16.84
CA GLU A 86 5.26 -13.57 -16.64
C GLU A 86 4.96 -12.83 -15.34
N GLN A 87 5.67 -13.15 -14.25
CA GLN A 87 5.48 -12.47 -12.96
C GLN A 87 5.90 -11.00 -13.01
N LEU A 88 7.00 -10.68 -13.70
CA LEU A 88 7.43 -9.30 -13.90
C LEU A 88 6.44 -8.53 -14.78
N ALA A 89 5.90 -9.17 -15.83
CA ALA A 89 4.89 -8.57 -16.68
C ALA A 89 3.57 -8.33 -15.93
N GLU A 90 3.13 -9.29 -15.11
CA GLU A 90 1.93 -9.16 -14.27
C GLU A 90 2.08 -8.00 -13.28
N GLN A 91 3.23 -7.86 -12.63
CA GLN A 91 3.50 -6.78 -11.69
C GLN A 91 3.55 -5.39 -12.35
N ALA A 92 3.89 -5.32 -13.64
CA ALA A 92 4.01 -4.08 -14.39
C ALA A 92 2.68 -3.57 -14.99
N ILE A 93 1.63 -4.39 -15.01
CA ILE A 93 0.29 -4.08 -15.54
C ILE A 93 -0.62 -3.57 -14.42
#